data_AF-A0A2N2S5T3-F1
#
_entry.id   AF-A0A2N2S5T3-F1
#
_cell.length_a   1.000
_cell.length_b   1.000
_cell.length_c   1.000
_cell.angle_alpha   90.00
_cell.angle_beta   90.00
_cell.angle_gamma   90.00
#
_symmetry.space_group_name_H-M   'P 1'
#
loop_
_entity.id
_entity.type
_entity.pdbx_description
1 polymer ?
#
loop_
_entity_poly.entity_id
_entity_poly.type
_entity_poly.pdbx_seq_one_letter_code
_entity_poly.pdbx_strand_id
1 'polypeptide(L)'
;KRYFAAGSDALVFAHEGVNIGVLICADGWEAAPAMLAKAAGAELLIAINASPFHMEKQSTRLDILRERVAETQLPIIYANMVGGQDELVFDGGSFVLNSDGTLTHQLAAFEPALAMVEFKHAQPIPAEITPHLSLEASVYNALKLGLHDYVRKNHFPGVLLGLSGGVDSALTLAIAVDALGAENVHAVMMPSEFTADISVDDAREMANMLGVKYSEIAIKPMYETYITALAPQFGNLPFDATEENLQARIRGMLLMALSNKFGSIVVTTGNKSEMAVGYCTLYGDMAGGFALLKDVPKTLVYKLCRYRNSLSKTILQRIITRPPSAELRPNQLDQDSLPPYEILDGIIEAYVEDDKSRVDIIEMGFQPTDVSRVVKLIDRNEYKRRQSPVGVRISHKGFGKDRRYPITVKLDFGK
;
A
#
# COMPACT_ATOMS: atom_id res chain seq x y z
N LYS A 1 7.72 -22.29 8.00
CA LYS A 1 7.73 -23.24 9.16
C LYS A 1 6.33 -23.72 9.60
N ARG A 2 5.23 -22.94 9.50
CA ARG A 2 3.87 -23.42 9.87
C ARG A 2 3.34 -24.57 8.97
N TYR A 3 3.64 -24.52 7.68
CA TYR A 3 3.06 -25.45 6.69
C TYR A 3 4.06 -26.47 6.12
N PHE A 4 5.35 -26.15 6.15
CA PHE A 4 6.40 -26.93 5.49
C PHE A 4 7.53 -27.24 6.48
N ALA A 5 8.06 -28.46 6.36
CA ALA A 5 9.37 -28.84 6.89
C ALA A 5 10.48 -28.32 5.96
N ALA A 6 11.67 -28.05 6.49
CA ALA A 6 12.81 -27.63 5.70
C ALA A 6 13.45 -28.84 4.99
N GLY A 7 13.89 -28.67 3.74
CA GLY A 7 14.77 -29.62 3.07
C GLY A 7 16.23 -29.48 3.54
N SER A 8 17.05 -30.50 3.30
CA SER A 8 18.48 -30.52 3.64
C SER A 8 19.41 -30.70 2.44
N ASP A 9 18.87 -31.19 1.32
CA ASP A 9 19.67 -31.68 0.21
C ASP A 9 19.60 -30.69 -0.96
N ALA A 10 20.73 -30.51 -1.64
CA ALA A 10 20.78 -29.71 -2.86
C ALA A 10 20.16 -30.48 -4.04
N LEU A 11 19.39 -29.77 -4.86
CA LEU A 11 18.94 -30.27 -6.16
C LEU A 11 19.88 -29.74 -7.25
N VAL A 12 20.65 -30.64 -7.86
CA VAL A 12 21.50 -30.36 -9.02
C VAL A 12 21.20 -31.36 -10.13
N PHE A 13 21.01 -30.88 -11.36
CA PHE A 13 20.80 -31.74 -12.52
C PHE A 13 21.60 -31.24 -13.72
N ALA A 14 22.00 -32.15 -14.62
CA ALA A 14 22.73 -31.81 -15.83
C ALA A 14 21.78 -31.52 -17.01
N HIS A 15 22.05 -30.47 -17.75
CA HIS A 15 21.34 -30.14 -19.00
C HIS A 15 22.31 -29.51 -19.99
N GLU A 16 22.38 -30.04 -21.23
CA GLU A 16 23.27 -29.55 -22.29
C GLU A 16 24.74 -29.37 -21.85
N GLY A 17 25.22 -30.25 -20.97
CA GLY A 17 26.60 -30.23 -20.46
C GLY A 17 26.86 -29.25 -19.30
N VAL A 18 25.83 -28.58 -18.76
CA VAL A 18 25.92 -27.69 -17.58
C VAL A 18 25.19 -28.30 -16.40
N ASN A 19 25.80 -28.30 -15.22
CA ASN A 19 25.14 -28.67 -13.97
C ASN A 19 24.38 -27.47 -13.37
N ILE A 20 23.07 -27.60 -13.21
CA ILE A 20 22.17 -26.54 -12.75
C ILE A 20 21.70 -26.83 -11.34
N GLY A 21 22.00 -25.93 -10.40
CA GLY A 21 21.51 -25.95 -9.03
C GLY A 21 20.22 -25.16 -8.87
N VAL A 22 19.29 -25.66 -8.07
CA VAL A 22 17.99 -25.02 -7.84
C VAL A 22 17.89 -24.46 -6.43
N LEU A 23 17.44 -23.21 -6.32
CA LEU A 23 17.13 -22.52 -5.06
C LEU A 23 15.66 -22.07 -5.09
N ILE A 24 14.98 -22.12 -3.94
CA ILE A 24 13.59 -21.67 -3.83
C ILE A 24 13.51 -20.51 -2.84
N CYS A 25 13.26 -19.31 -3.37
CA CYS A 25 12.98 -18.09 -2.61
C CYS A 25 13.95 -17.84 -1.45
N ALA A 26 13.56 -18.19 -0.22
CA ALA A 26 14.34 -17.96 0.99
C ALA A 26 15.73 -18.61 0.95
N ASP A 27 15.93 -19.66 0.15
CA ASP A 27 17.23 -20.30 -0.01
C ASP A 27 18.30 -19.34 -0.55
N GLY A 28 17.92 -18.38 -1.41
CA GLY A 28 18.83 -17.37 -1.94
C GLY A 28 19.23 -16.29 -0.92
N TRP A 29 18.50 -16.19 0.19
CA TRP A 29 18.77 -15.22 1.26
C TRP A 29 19.84 -15.70 2.24
N GLU A 30 20.20 -16.98 2.20
CA GLU A 30 21.19 -17.59 3.07
C GLU A 30 22.38 -18.13 2.24
N ALA A 31 23.59 -18.08 2.79
CA ALA A 31 24.78 -18.58 2.10
C ALA A 31 24.76 -20.12 1.94
N ALA A 32 24.25 -20.84 2.93
CA ALA A 32 24.38 -22.30 3.01
C ALA A 32 23.75 -23.06 1.83
N PRO A 33 22.49 -22.77 1.40
CA PRO A 33 21.88 -23.49 0.28
C PRO A 33 22.65 -23.33 -1.05
N ALA A 34 23.12 -22.12 -1.36
CA ALA A 34 23.91 -21.86 -2.55
C ALA A 34 25.27 -22.58 -2.52
N MET A 35 25.92 -22.60 -1.36
CA MET A 35 27.18 -23.34 -1.16
C MET A 35 26.99 -24.86 -1.23
N LEU A 36 25.88 -25.39 -0.74
CA LEU A 36 25.54 -26.81 -0.88
C LEU A 36 25.34 -27.20 -2.35
N ALA A 37 24.63 -26.37 -3.14
CA ALA A 37 24.48 -26.59 -4.57
C ALA A 37 25.85 -26.58 -5.29
N LYS A 38 26.73 -25.63 -4.96
CA LYS A 38 28.11 -25.60 -5.49
C LYS A 38 28.89 -26.86 -5.11
N ALA A 39 28.83 -27.30 -3.85
CA ALA A 39 29.52 -28.50 -3.39
C ALA A 39 29.00 -29.77 -4.08
N ALA A 40 27.72 -29.78 -4.47
CA ALA A 40 27.10 -30.83 -5.27
C ALA A 40 27.42 -30.73 -6.78
N GLY A 41 28.26 -29.77 -7.19
CA GLY A 41 28.77 -29.65 -8.56
C GLY A 41 27.99 -28.70 -9.47
N ALA A 42 27.13 -27.83 -8.92
CA ALA A 42 26.45 -26.82 -9.72
C ALA A 42 27.44 -25.83 -10.35
N GLU A 43 27.16 -25.46 -11.60
CA GLU A 43 27.88 -24.48 -12.40
C GLU A 43 27.03 -23.24 -12.69
N LEU A 44 25.71 -23.34 -12.55
CA LEU A 44 24.71 -22.29 -12.70
C LEU A 44 23.65 -22.45 -11.61
N LEU A 45 23.16 -21.35 -11.03
CA LEU A 45 22.05 -21.36 -10.07
C LEU A 45 20.77 -20.80 -10.71
N ILE A 46 19.63 -21.44 -10.43
CA ILE A 46 18.30 -20.93 -10.72
C ILE A 46 17.56 -20.73 -9.40
N ALA A 47 17.24 -19.48 -9.09
CA ALA A 47 16.38 -19.11 -7.97
C ALA A 47 14.95 -18.85 -8.47
N ILE A 48 13.99 -19.63 -7.98
CA ILE A 48 12.56 -19.48 -8.27
C ILE A 48 11.89 -18.82 -7.06
N ASN A 49 11.20 -17.70 -7.27
CA ASN A 49 10.79 -16.80 -6.20
C ASN A 49 9.32 -16.40 -6.28
N ALA A 50 8.70 -16.29 -5.11
CA ALA A 50 7.52 -15.48 -4.87
C ALA A 50 7.89 -14.46 -3.80
N SER A 51 8.75 -13.51 -4.17
CA SER A 51 9.24 -12.46 -3.28
C SER A 51 8.33 -11.24 -3.39
N PRO A 52 7.59 -10.86 -2.34
CA PRO A 52 6.67 -9.72 -2.40
C PRO A 52 7.45 -8.40 -2.43
N PHE A 53 6.86 -7.41 -3.08
CA PHE A 53 7.33 -6.04 -3.12
C PHE A 53 7.34 -5.39 -1.73
N HIS A 54 8.34 -4.56 -1.53
CA HIS A 54 8.32 -3.38 -0.67
C HIS A 54 9.30 -2.35 -1.27
N MET A 55 9.22 -1.09 -0.84
CA MET A 55 9.89 0.07 -1.46
C MET A 55 11.39 -0.14 -1.78
N GLU A 56 12.12 -0.90 -0.99
CA GLU A 56 13.57 -1.15 -1.16
C GLU A 56 13.92 -2.55 -1.69
N LYS A 57 12.91 -3.39 -1.98
CA LYS A 57 13.15 -4.83 -2.11
C LYS A 57 13.99 -5.21 -3.33
N GLN A 58 13.90 -4.47 -4.43
CA GLN A 58 14.62 -4.81 -5.65
C GLN A 58 16.14 -4.65 -5.47
N SER A 59 16.60 -3.55 -4.87
CA SER A 59 18.02 -3.38 -4.56
C SER A 59 18.48 -4.43 -3.55
N THR A 60 17.71 -4.70 -2.50
CA THR A 60 18.04 -5.75 -1.52
C THR A 60 18.22 -7.12 -2.17
N ARG A 61 17.36 -7.51 -3.12
CA ARG A 61 17.52 -8.79 -3.85
C ARG A 61 18.81 -8.85 -4.64
N LEU A 62 19.14 -7.77 -5.37
CA LEU A 62 20.36 -7.69 -6.16
C LEU A 62 21.61 -7.82 -5.28
N ASP A 63 21.64 -7.09 -4.16
CA ASP A 63 22.79 -7.08 -3.26
C ASP A 63 23.00 -8.45 -2.61
N ILE A 64 21.94 -9.08 -2.12
CA ILE A 64 22.01 -10.42 -1.52
C ILE A 64 22.45 -11.47 -2.53
N LEU A 65 21.93 -11.43 -3.77
CA LEU A 65 22.36 -12.40 -4.76
C LEU A 65 23.79 -12.14 -5.26
N ARG A 66 24.27 -10.90 -5.25
CA ARG A 66 25.69 -10.62 -5.48
C ARG A 66 26.58 -11.23 -4.41
N GLU A 67 26.16 -11.25 -3.15
CA GLU A 67 26.88 -11.98 -2.09
C GLU A 67 26.91 -13.48 -2.40
N ARG A 68 25.78 -14.08 -2.79
CA ARG A 68 25.73 -15.51 -3.17
C ARG A 68 26.63 -15.81 -4.37
N VAL A 69 26.69 -14.91 -5.35
CA VAL A 69 27.62 -15.01 -6.48
C VAL A 69 29.07 -14.86 -6.01
N ALA A 70 29.39 -13.95 -5.08
CA ALA A 70 30.75 -13.81 -4.57
C ALA A 70 31.23 -15.05 -3.81
N GLU A 71 30.34 -15.69 -3.04
CA GLU A 71 30.62 -16.92 -2.29
C GLU A 71 30.78 -18.14 -3.22
N THR A 72 29.91 -18.25 -4.22
CA THR A 72 29.86 -19.43 -5.09
C THR A 72 30.66 -19.29 -6.38
N GLN A 73 30.92 -18.07 -6.85
CA GLN A 73 31.44 -17.75 -8.19
C GLN A 73 30.59 -18.36 -9.31
N LEU A 74 29.31 -18.64 -9.03
CA LEU A 74 28.37 -19.17 -10.01
C LEU A 74 27.45 -18.04 -10.49
N PRO A 75 27.13 -17.98 -11.79
CA PRO A 75 26.06 -17.13 -12.28
C PRO A 75 24.71 -17.58 -11.68
N ILE A 76 23.76 -16.64 -11.60
CA ILE A 76 22.44 -16.91 -11.03
C ILE A 76 21.32 -16.26 -11.86
N ILE A 77 20.30 -17.07 -12.18
CA ILE A 77 19.03 -16.61 -12.73
C ILE A 77 18.06 -16.42 -11.56
N TYR A 78 17.52 -15.21 -11.40
CA TYR A 78 16.48 -14.91 -10.43
C TYR A 78 15.15 -14.70 -11.14
N ALA A 79 14.26 -15.68 -11.06
CA ALA A 79 12.90 -15.60 -11.61
C ALA A 79 11.91 -15.32 -10.49
N ASN A 80 11.13 -14.25 -10.60
CA ASN A 80 10.17 -13.85 -9.58
C ASN A 80 8.74 -13.76 -10.13
N MET A 81 7.78 -14.13 -9.28
CA MET A 81 6.36 -13.95 -9.54
C MET A 81 6.02 -12.47 -9.77
N VAL A 82 4.99 -12.21 -10.58
CA VAL A 82 4.38 -10.89 -10.75
C VAL A 82 2.86 -10.97 -10.58
N GLY A 83 2.26 -9.97 -9.94
CA GLY A 83 0.81 -9.87 -9.71
C GLY A 83 0.43 -9.55 -8.27
N GLY A 84 -0.79 -9.09 -8.06
CA GLY A 84 -1.40 -8.87 -6.74
C GLY A 84 -2.06 -10.12 -6.17
N GLN A 85 -1.89 -10.38 -4.88
CA GLN A 85 -2.57 -11.43 -4.11
C GLN A 85 -2.89 -10.90 -2.71
N ASP A 86 -4.18 -10.66 -2.46
CA ASP A 86 -4.68 -10.06 -1.22
C ASP A 86 -3.94 -8.75 -0.88
N GLU A 87 -3.15 -8.73 0.20
CA GLU A 87 -2.37 -7.55 0.63
C GLU A 87 -1.02 -7.42 -0.10
N LEU A 88 -0.52 -8.52 -0.68
CA LEU A 88 0.81 -8.57 -1.27
C LEU A 88 0.76 -8.27 -2.76
N VAL A 89 1.78 -7.57 -3.24
CA VAL A 89 2.05 -7.43 -4.67
C VAL A 89 3.41 -8.05 -4.93
N PHE A 90 3.48 -8.91 -5.93
CA PHE A 90 4.73 -9.43 -6.47
C PHE A 90 5.08 -8.57 -7.68
N ASP A 91 6.28 -8.01 -7.66
CA ASP A 91 6.75 -7.01 -8.61
C ASP A 91 7.46 -7.61 -9.82
N GLY A 92 7.63 -8.93 -9.91
CA GLY A 92 8.43 -9.54 -10.97
C GLY A 92 9.86 -9.02 -10.91
N GLY A 93 10.29 -8.29 -11.94
CA GLY A 93 11.61 -7.69 -11.99
C GLY A 93 12.73 -8.74 -12.01
N SER A 94 12.46 -9.90 -12.63
CA SER A 94 13.42 -10.99 -12.79
C SER A 94 14.71 -10.51 -13.42
N PHE A 95 15.84 -11.07 -13.00
CA PHE A 95 17.17 -10.63 -13.43
C PHE A 95 18.17 -11.77 -13.46
N VAL A 96 19.32 -11.53 -14.09
CA VAL A 96 20.42 -12.49 -14.18
C VAL A 96 21.73 -11.81 -13.79
N LEU A 97 22.49 -12.45 -12.91
CA LEU A 97 23.86 -12.05 -12.58
C LEU A 97 24.84 -13.05 -13.18
N ASN A 98 25.95 -12.53 -13.71
CA ASN A 98 27.08 -13.35 -14.13
C ASN A 98 27.91 -13.81 -12.92
N SER A 99 28.91 -14.70 -13.12
CA SER A 99 29.75 -15.26 -12.05
C SER A 99 30.62 -14.25 -11.29
N ASP A 100 30.73 -13.03 -11.79
CA ASP A 100 31.42 -11.90 -11.14
C ASP A 100 30.47 -10.93 -10.43
N GLY A 101 29.15 -11.20 -10.47
CA GLY A 101 28.10 -10.35 -9.89
C GLY A 101 27.61 -9.24 -10.81
N THR A 102 28.10 -9.18 -12.05
CA THR A 102 27.63 -8.22 -13.06
C THR A 102 26.20 -8.54 -13.49
N LEU A 103 25.32 -7.54 -13.47
CA LEU A 103 23.95 -7.65 -13.97
C LEU A 103 23.97 -7.75 -15.50
N THR A 104 23.42 -8.84 -16.04
CA THR A 104 23.41 -9.10 -17.49
C THR A 104 22.02 -8.94 -18.12
N HIS A 105 20.97 -9.12 -17.31
CA HIS A 105 19.58 -9.01 -17.72
C HIS A 105 18.75 -8.42 -16.59
N GLN A 106 17.79 -7.56 -16.92
CA GLN A 106 16.78 -7.06 -15.98
C GLN A 106 15.47 -6.90 -16.73
N LEU A 107 14.43 -7.62 -16.32
CA LEU A 107 13.09 -7.48 -16.87
C LEU A 107 12.34 -6.34 -16.18
N ALA A 108 11.30 -5.84 -16.86
CA ALA A 108 10.40 -4.83 -16.32
C ALA A 108 9.73 -5.30 -15.01
N ALA A 109 9.59 -4.37 -14.07
CA ALA A 109 8.82 -4.60 -12.86
C ALA A 109 7.32 -4.38 -13.13
N PHE A 110 6.48 -5.11 -12.39
CA PHE A 110 5.01 -5.04 -12.43
C PHE A 110 4.37 -5.46 -13.76
N GLU A 111 5.12 -6.12 -14.65
CA GLU A 111 4.64 -6.63 -15.94
C GLU A 111 4.91 -8.13 -16.09
N PRO A 112 3.93 -8.92 -16.59
CA PRO A 112 4.18 -10.28 -17.04
C PRO A 112 5.15 -10.27 -18.22
N ALA A 113 6.21 -11.07 -18.11
CA ALA A 113 7.23 -11.16 -19.15
C ALA A 113 7.68 -12.61 -19.36
N LEU A 114 7.99 -12.93 -20.62
CA LEU A 114 8.73 -14.11 -21.01
C LEU A 114 10.01 -13.62 -21.69
N ALA A 115 11.17 -14.01 -21.16
CA ALA A 115 12.46 -13.62 -21.69
C ALA A 115 13.31 -14.85 -21.98
N MET A 116 14.09 -14.78 -23.06
CA MET A 116 15.13 -15.75 -23.37
C MET A 116 16.46 -15.23 -22.86
N VAL A 117 17.20 -16.10 -22.17
CA VAL A 117 18.55 -15.82 -21.69
C VAL A 117 19.48 -16.81 -22.38
N GLU A 118 20.41 -16.30 -23.18
CA GLU A 118 21.38 -17.13 -23.88
C GLU A 118 22.62 -17.35 -23.02
N PHE A 119 23.17 -18.56 -23.10
CA PHE A 119 24.33 -18.96 -22.32
C PHE A 119 25.42 -19.54 -23.22
N LYS A 120 26.67 -19.22 -22.91
CA LYS A 120 27.86 -19.92 -23.40
C LYS A 120 28.39 -20.78 -22.26
N HIS A 121 28.17 -22.09 -22.34
CA HIS A 121 28.30 -22.98 -21.17
C HIS A 121 27.42 -22.46 -20.02
N ALA A 122 27.97 -22.24 -18.82
CA ALA A 122 27.22 -21.68 -17.70
C ALA A 122 27.13 -20.14 -17.69
N GLN A 123 27.83 -19.45 -18.60
CA GLN A 123 27.98 -17.99 -18.55
C GLN A 123 26.90 -17.28 -19.38
N PRO A 124 26.08 -16.39 -18.80
CA PRO A 124 25.07 -15.64 -19.53
C PRO A 124 25.71 -14.65 -20.52
N ILE A 125 25.16 -14.58 -21.72
CA ILE A 125 25.51 -13.55 -22.72
C ILE A 125 24.70 -12.29 -22.36
N PRO A 126 25.33 -11.13 -22.11
CA PRO A 126 24.60 -9.92 -21.72
C PRO A 126 23.54 -9.48 -22.75
N ALA A 127 22.40 -9.01 -22.26
CA ALA A 127 21.30 -8.51 -23.08
C ALA A 127 20.71 -7.22 -22.47
N GLU A 128 19.44 -6.95 -22.77
CA GLU A 128 18.75 -5.74 -22.32
C GLU A 128 18.58 -5.71 -20.80
N ILE A 129 18.85 -4.54 -20.23
CA ILE A 129 18.68 -4.23 -18.81
C ILE A 129 17.65 -3.11 -18.72
N THR A 130 16.42 -3.44 -18.33
CA THR A 130 15.39 -2.43 -18.10
C THR A 130 15.81 -1.51 -16.95
N PRO A 131 15.75 -0.17 -17.11
CA PRO A 131 16.09 0.76 -16.05
C PRO A 131 15.22 0.59 -14.80
N HIS A 132 15.79 0.86 -13.63
CA HIS A 132 15.02 0.89 -12.40
C HIS A 132 14.02 2.04 -12.40
N LEU A 133 12.83 1.75 -11.89
CA LEU A 133 11.80 2.74 -11.63
C LEU A 133 12.21 3.62 -10.44
N SER A 134 11.76 4.87 -10.42
CA SER A 134 11.82 5.68 -9.20
C SER A 134 10.98 5.06 -8.09
N LEU A 135 11.17 5.52 -6.85
CA LEU A 135 10.36 5.08 -5.71
C LEU A 135 8.87 5.32 -5.97
N GLU A 136 8.50 6.53 -6.39
CA GLU A 136 7.12 6.91 -6.69
C GLU A 136 6.52 6.04 -7.80
N ALA A 137 7.28 5.79 -8.87
CA ALA A 137 6.85 4.93 -9.97
C ALA A 137 6.65 3.47 -9.53
N SER A 138 7.54 2.96 -8.68
CA SER A 138 7.44 1.60 -8.15
C SER A 138 6.21 1.44 -7.26
N VAL A 139 6.00 2.38 -6.33
CA VAL A 139 4.83 2.38 -5.45
C VAL A 139 3.53 2.55 -6.24
N TYR A 140 3.49 3.51 -7.18
CA TYR A 140 2.30 3.73 -8.00
C TYR A 140 1.90 2.48 -8.80
N ASN A 141 2.88 1.81 -9.43
CA ASN A 141 2.61 0.56 -10.15
C ASN A 141 2.22 -0.60 -9.23
N ALA A 142 2.79 -0.69 -8.03
CA ALA A 142 2.36 -1.68 -7.04
C ALA A 142 0.89 -1.47 -6.64
N LEU A 143 0.48 -0.22 -6.35
CA LEU A 143 -0.92 0.11 -6.02
C LEU A 143 -1.86 -0.20 -7.18
N LYS A 144 -1.48 0.19 -8.41
CA LYS A 144 -2.24 -0.08 -9.64
C LYS A 144 -2.44 -1.58 -9.88
N LEU A 145 -1.36 -2.36 -9.83
CA LEU A 145 -1.39 -3.81 -10.03
C LEU A 145 -2.18 -4.52 -8.93
N GLY A 146 -1.99 -4.12 -7.67
CA GLY A 146 -2.72 -4.66 -6.54
C GLY A 146 -4.24 -4.45 -6.66
N LEU A 147 -4.66 -3.24 -7.04
CA LEU A 147 -6.08 -2.95 -7.28
C LEU A 147 -6.64 -3.72 -8.48
N HIS A 148 -5.92 -3.69 -9.61
CA HIS A 148 -6.33 -4.40 -10.83
C HIS A 148 -6.58 -5.87 -10.54
N ASP A 149 -5.61 -6.55 -9.92
CA ASP A 149 -5.69 -7.97 -9.65
C ASP A 149 -6.75 -8.30 -8.60
N TYR A 150 -6.92 -7.48 -7.56
CA TYR A 150 -7.99 -7.69 -6.59
C TYR A 150 -9.37 -7.62 -7.24
N VAL A 151 -9.60 -6.66 -8.14
CA VAL A 151 -10.88 -6.51 -8.85
C VAL A 151 -11.08 -7.65 -9.85
N ARG A 152 -10.09 -7.91 -10.71
CA ARG A 152 -10.25 -8.88 -11.82
C ARG A 152 -10.25 -10.33 -11.35
N LYS A 153 -9.38 -10.72 -10.41
CA LYS A 153 -9.32 -12.11 -9.91
C LYS A 153 -10.56 -12.49 -9.08
N ASN A 154 -11.21 -11.50 -8.45
CA ASN A 154 -12.49 -11.70 -7.75
C ASN A 154 -13.72 -11.43 -8.63
N HIS A 155 -13.54 -11.14 -9.93
CA HIS A 155 -14.62 -10.93 -10.90
C HIS A 155 -15.57 -9.77 -10.55
N PHE A 156 -15.08 -8.73 -9.87
CA PHE A 156 -15.87 -7.51 -9.69
C PHE A 156 -16.01 -6.76 -11.03
N PRO A 157 -17.20 -6.21 -11.34
CA PRO A 157 -17.43 -5.49 -12.59
C PRO A 157 -16.68 -4.14 -12.63
N GLY A 158 -16.34 -3.58 -11.48
CA GLY A 158 -15.65 -2.31 -11.35
C GLY A 158 -15.52 -1.88 -9.89
N VAL A 159 -15.19 -0.61 -9.68
CA VAL A 159 -15.00 -0.01 -8.35
C VAL A 159 -15.94 1.16 -8.12
N LEU A 160 -16.29 1.36 -6.85
CA LEU A 160 -17.02 2.50 -6.34
C LEU A 160 -16.17 3.18 -5.26
N LEU A 161 -16.05 4.50 -5.26
CA LEU A 161 -15.39 5.23 -4.17
C LEU A 161 -16.07 6.56 -3.84
N GLY A 162 -15.93 6.98 -2.58
CA GLY A 162 -16.30 8.32 -2.15
C GLY A 162 -15.24 9.32 -2.60
N LEU A 163 -15.64 10.36 -3.34
CA LEU A 163 -14.76 11.43 -3.79
C LEU A 163 -15.02 12.68 -2.94
N SER A 164 -14.13 12.99 -2.00
CA SER A 164 -14.33 14.08 -1.02
C SER A 164 -13.84 15.44 -1.50
N GLY A 165 -13.11 15.49 -2.62
CA GLY A 165 -12.31 16.66 -3.02
C GLY A 165 -10.95 16.74 -2.33
N GLY A 166 -10.66 15.83 -1.39
CA GLY A 166 -9.37 15.70 -0.73
C GLY A 166 -8.36 14.83 -1.49
N VAL A 167 -7.08 15.02 -1.17
CA VAL A 167 -5.94 14.41 -1.88
C VAL A 167 -5.95 12.88 -1.91
N ASP A 168 -6.39 12.20 -0.85
CA ASP A 168 -6.36 10.73 -0.78
C ASP A 168 -7.40 10.11 -1.73
N SER A 169 -8.62 10.67 -1.74
CA SER A 169 -9.68 10.24 -2.66
C SER A 169 -9.35 10.56 -4.11
N ALA A 170 -8.68 11.69 -4.37
CA ALA A 170 -8.18 12.05 -5.69
C ALA A 170 -7.11 11.06 -6.17
N LEU A 171 -6.09 10.75 -5.34
CA LEU A 171 -5.08 9.75 -5.70
C LEU A 171 -5.70 8.37 -5.95
N THR A 172 -6.64 7.96 -5.08
CA THR A 172 -7.37 6.69 -5.22
C THR A 172 -8.12 6.64 -6.55
N LEU A 173 -8.82 7.72 -6.93
CA LEU A 173 -9.52 7.83 -8.20
C LEU A 173 -8.57 7.70 -9.39
N ALA A 174 -7.45 8.41 -9.37
CA ALA A 174 -6.46 8.36 -10.45
C ALA A 174 -5.88 6.94 -10.62
N ILE A 175 -5.50 6.27 -9.53
CA ILE A 175 -5.00 4.90 -9.57
C ILE A 175 -6.10 3.93 -10.06
N ALA A 176 -7.34 4.12 -9.63
CA ALA A 176 -8.46 3.29 -10.06
C ALA A 176 -8.69 3.36 -11.57
N VAL A 177 -8.64 4.55 -12.16
CA VAL A 177 -8.78 4.73 -13.61
C VAL A 177 -7.60 4.12 -14.36
N ASP A 178 -6.37 4.36 -13.91
CA ASP A 178 -5.17 3.79 -14.54
C ASP A 178 -5.12 2.25 -14.41
N ALA A 179 -5.71 1.68 -13.36
CA ALA A 179 -5.77 0.24 -13.15
C ALA A 179 -6.88 -0.44 -13.95
N LEU A 180 -8.05 0.20 -14.10
CA LEU A 180 -9.27 -0.51 -14.53
C LEU A 180 -9.93 0.08 -15.77
N GLY A 181 -9.55 1.26 -16.22
CA GLY A 181 -10.30 2.04 -17.22
C GLY A 181 -11.43 2.86 -16.58
N ALA A 182 -11.67 4.07 -17.10
CA ALA A 182 -12.63 5.02 -16.52
C ALA A 182 -14.08 4.49 -16.52
N GLU A 183 -14.43 3.64 -17.48
CA GLU A 183 -15.74 3.00 -17.62
C GLU A 183 -16.06 2.03 -16.47
N ASN A 184 -15.04 1.53 -15.78
CA ASN A 184 -15.16 0.60 -14.66
C ASN A 184 -15.07 1.31 -13.29
N VAL A 185 -15.12 2.64 -13.27
CA VAL A 185 -14.97 3.46 -12.06
C VAL A 185 -16.20 4.36 -11.87
N HIS A 186 -16.79 4.29 -10.68
CA HIS A 186 -17.87 5.20 -10.25
C HIS A 186 -17.41 5.99 -9.02
N ALA A 187 -17.34 7.31 -9.16
CA ALA A 187 -17.07 8.23 -8.06
C ALA A 187 -18.38 8.82 -7.51
N VAL A 188 -18.52 8.89 -6.18
CA VAL A 188 -19.70 9.48 -5.53
C VAL A 188 -19.27 10.57 -4.56
N MET A 189 -19.72 11.79 -4.79
CA MET A 189 -19.58 12.91 -3.87
C MET A 189 -20.80 12.96 -2.94
N MET A 190 -20.57 13.12 -1.65
CA MET A 190 -21.60 13.02 -0.61
C MET A 190 -21.55 14.22 0.34
N PRO A 191 -21.97 15.42 -0.12
CA PRO A 191 -21.82 16.65 0.64
C PRO A 191 -22.74 16.70 1.86
N SER A 192 -22.24 17.30 2.93
CA SER A 192 -23.02 17.74 4.09
C SER A 192 -23.09 19.28 4.11
N GLU A 193 -23.71 19.84 5.14
CA GLU A 193 -23.75 21.30 5.33
C GLU A 193 -22.39 21.93 5.66
N PHE A 194 -21.41 21.12 6.06
CA PHE A 194 -20.04 21.57 6.36
C PHE A 194 -19.09 21.44 5.16
N THR A 195 -19.54 20.79 4.09
CA THR A 195 -18.74 20.58 2.88
C THR A 195 -18.57 21.89 2.14
N ALA A 196 -17.32 22.26 1.83
CA ALA A 196 -17.03 23.48 1.10
C ALA A 196 -17.41 23.34 -0.39
N ASP A 197 -17.93 24.41 -1.00
CA ASP A 197 -18.28 24.42 -2.43
C ASP A 197 -17.10 24.00 -3.31
N ILE A 198 -15.90 24.47 -2.97
CA ILE A 198 -14.66 24.10 -3.67
C ILE A 198 -14.40 22.60 -3.65
N SER A 199 -14.76 21.87 -2.58
CA SER A 199 -14.58 20.42 -2.50
C SER A 199 -15.49 19.70 -3.50
N VAL A 200 -16.72 20.18 -3.66
CA VAL A 200 -17.69 19.66 -4.63
C VAL A 200 -17.22 19.96 -6.06
N ASP A 201 -16.77 21.18 -6.32
CA ASP A 201 -16.29 21.60 -7.65
C ASP A 201 -15.02 20.84 -8.05
N ASP A 202 -14.08 20.65 -7.12
CA ASP A 202 -12.85 19.87 -7.33
C ASP A 202 -13.15 18.41 -7.67
N ALA A 203 -14.07 17.80 -6.91
CA ALA A 203 -14.51 16.43 -7.16
C ALA A 203 -15.15 16.30 -8.56
N ARG A 204 -16.04 17.22 -8.92
CA ARG A 204 -16.73 17.23 -10.20
C ARG A 204 -15.78 17.46 -11.38
N GLU A 205 -14.89 18.44 -11.27
CA GLU A 205 -13.91 18.75 -12.31
C GLU A 205 -12.97 17.57 -12.54
N MET A 206 -12.43 16.98 -11.47
CA MET A 206 -11.54 15.82 -11.59
C MET A 206 -12.26 14.60 -12.20
N ALA A 207 -13.50 14.33 -11.78
CA ALA A 207 -14.28 13.22 -12.34
C ALA A 207 -14.55 13.41 -13.85
N ASN A 208 -14.85 14.64 -14.28
CA ASN A 208 -15.02 14.98 -15.69
C ASN A 208 -13.72 14.83 -16.49
N MET A 209 -12.60 15.30 -15.96
CA MET A 209 -11.28 15.17 -16.62
C MET A 209 -10.88 13.70 -16.84
N LEU A 210 -11.25 12.83 -15.90
CA LEU A 210 -10.98 11.39 -15.97
C LEU A 210 -12.03 10.60 -16.75
N GLY A 211 -13.17 11.21 -17.11
CA GLY A 211 -14.24 10.54 -17.84
C GLY A 211 -14.94 9.43 -17.05
N VAL A 212 -14.92 9.50 -15.71
CA VAL A 212 -15.56 8.47 -14.86
C VAL A 212 -17.04 8.76 -14.66
N LYS A 213 -17.82 7.72 -14.33
CA LYS A 213 -19.18 7.92 -13.86
C LYS A 213 -19.15 8.68 -12.53
N TYR A 214 -19.92 9.75 -12.42
CA TYR A 214 -19.97 10.60 -11.23
C TYR A 214 -21.40 10.80 -10.74
N SER A 215 -21.59 10.86 -9.43
CA SER A 215 -22.90 11.11 -8.82
C SER A 215 -22.75 11.92 -7.54
N GLU A 216 -23.74 12.77 -7.26
CA GLU A 216 -23.80 13.56 -6.03
C GLU A 216 -25.02 13.13 -5.21
N ILE A 217 -24.81 12.79 -3.93
CA ILE A 217 -25.87 12.38 -3.00
C ILE A 217 -25.68 13.15 -1.69
N ALA A 218 -26.44 14.22 -1.51
CA ALA A 218 -26.38 15.01 -0.28
C ALA A 218 -26.81 14.17 0.93
N ILE A 219 -26.03 14.23 2.02
CA ILE A 219 -26.29 13.41 3.23
C ILE A 219 -27.14 14.13 4.27
N LYS A 220 -27.35 15.44 4.12
CA LYS A 220 -28.07 16.28 5.09
C LYS A 220 -29.44 15.71 5.50
N PRO A 221 -30.33 15.27 4.58
CA PRO A 221 -31.64 14.75 4.98
C PRO A 221 -31.55 13.49 5.86
N MET A 222 -30.60 12.59 5.55
CA MET A 222 -30.35 11.39 6.34
C MET A 222 -29.78 11.78 7.71
N TYR A 223 -28.80 12.68 7.72
CA TYR A 223 -28.17 13.17 8.93
C TYR A 223 -29.18 13.81 9.89
N GLU A 224 -30.04 14.70 9.40
CA GLU A 224 -31.13 15.31 10.19
C GLU A 224 -32.07 14.25 10.77
N THR A 225 -32.42 13.22 10.00
CA THR A 225 -33.26 12.11 10.47
C THR A 225 -32.61 11.38 11.66
N TYR A 226 -31.31 11.07 11.58
CA TYR A 226 -30.59 10.44 12.68
C TYR A 226 -30.49 11.35 13.91
N ILE A 227 -30.18 12.64 13.72
CA ILE A 227 -30.11 13.61 14.82
C ILE A 227 -31.46 13.75 15.52
N THR A 228 -32.56 13.87 14.78
CA THR A 228 -33.91 13.90 15.36
C THR A 228 -34.22 12.63 16.15
N ALA A 229 -33.85 11.45 15.64
CA ALA A 229 -34.07 10.19 16.34
C ALA A 229 -33.24 10.05 17.63
N LEU A 230 -32.01 10.59 17.64
CA LEU A 230 -31.09 10.53 18.78
C LEU A 230 -31.29 11.65 19.81
N ALA A 231 -31.98 12.74 19.43
CA ALA A 231 -32.19 13.91 20.29
C ALA A 231 -32.72 13.58 21.69
N PRO A 232 -33.68 12.65 21.91
CA PRO A 232 -34.13 12.30 23.26
C PRO A 232 -33.05 11.68 24.15
N GLN A 233 -32.02 11.06 23.56
CA GLN A 233 -30.90 10.43 24.28
C GLN A 233 -29.72 11.39 24.45
N PHE A 234 -29.44 12.23 23.46
CA PHE A 234 -28.34 13.21 23.52
C PHE A 234 -28.69 14.40 24.41
N GLY A 235 -29.97 14.79 24.47
CA GLY A 235 -30.41 15.96 25.22
C GLY A 235 -29.70 17.22 24.74
N ASN A 236 -29.06 17.94 25.66
CA ASN A 236 -28.35 19.19 25.39
C ASN A 236 -26.81 19.01 25.44
N LEU A 237 -26.31 17.78 25.28
CA LEU A 237 -24.86 17.56 25.21
C LEU A 237 -24.28 18.30 23.98
N PRO A 238 -23.07 18.87 24.11
CA PRO A 238 -22.45 19.60 23.02
C PRO A 238 -22.07 18.65 21.87
N PHE A 239 -22.11 19.19 20.64
CA PHE A 239 -21.61 18.52 19.44
C PHE A 239 -20.16 18.05 19.66
N ASP A 240 -19.90 16.78 19.34
CA ASP A 240 -18.57 16.20 19.43
C ASP A 240 -18.28 15.23 18.26
N ALA A 241 -17.30 14.34 18.44
CA ALA A 241 -16.95 13.35 17.41
C ALA A 241 -18.13 12.43 17.05
N THR A 242 -19.18 12.34 17.88
CA THR A 242 -20.36 11.50 17.65
C THR A 242 -21.11 11.94 16.39
N GLU A 243 -21.42 13.23 16.28
CA GLU A 243 -22.07 13.82 15.13
C GLU A 243 -21.18 13.82 13.87
N GLU A 244 -19.88 14.07 14.03
CA GLU A 244 -18.89 13.95 12.95
C GLU A 244 -18.87 12.50 12.39
N ASN A 245 -18.78 11.50 13.27
CA ASN A 245 -18.76 10.09 12.91
C ASN A 245 -20.07 9.62 12.25
N LEU A 246 -21.21 10.21 12.63
CA LEU A 246 -22.51 9.88 12.03
C LEU A 246 -22.52 10.24 10.53
N GLN A 247 -21.98 11.40 10.16
CA GLN A 247 -21.83 11.80 8.76
C GLN A 247 -20.98 10.79 7.97
N ALA A 248 -19.85 10.37 8.53
CA ALA A 248 -18.98 9.36 7.90
C ALA A 248 -19.70 8.01 7.72
N ARG A 249 -20.47 7.55 8.71
CA ARG A 249 -21.24 6.30 8.63
C ARG A 249 -22.35 6.35 7.59
N ILE A 250 -23.05 7.48 7.45
CA ILE A 250 -24.05 7.66 6.40
C ILE A 250 -23.42 7.52 5.01
N ARG A 251 -22.24 8.13 4.81
CA ARG A 251 -21.48 7.99 3.55
C ARG A 251 -21.10 6.54 3.27
N GLY A 252 -20.56 5.84 4.27
CA GLY A 252 -20.25 4.41 4.17
C GLY A 252 -21.46 3.57 3.79
N MET A 253 -22.61 3.80 4.44
CA MET A 253 -23.87 3.11 4.14
C MET A 253 -24.36 3.35 2.71
N LEU A 254 -24.24 4.57 2.18
CA LEU A 254 -24.62 4.89 0.80
C LEU A 254 -23.74 4.16 -0.22
N LEU A 255 -22.42 4.16 -0.01
CA LEU A 255 -21.49 3.44 -0.88
C LEU A 255 -21.75 1.93 -0.85
N MET A 256 -21.96 1.36 0.33
CA MET A 256 -22.30 -0.06 0.47
C MET A 256 -23.63 -0.37 -0.22
N ALA A 257 -24.68 0.45 -0.05
CA ALA A 257 -25.96 0.24 -0.72
C ALA A 257 -25.84 0.23 -2.26
N LEU A 258 -25.03 1.14 -2.82
CA LEU A 258 -24.74 1.16 -4.26
C LEU A 258 -23.94 -0.09 -4.70
N SER A 259 -22.93 -0.46 -3.93
CA SER A 259 -22.14 -1.69 -4.15
C SER A 259 -23.02 -2.93 -4.15
N ASN A 260 -23.88 -3.10 -3.14
CA ASN A 260 -24.83 -4.21 -3.06
C ASN A 260 -25.81 -4.25 -4.26
N LYS A 261 -26.21 -3.09 -4.78
CA LYS A 261 -27.17 -3.03 -5.89
C LYS A 261 -26.52 -3.33 -7.26
N PHE A 262 -25.30 -2.86 -7.48
CA PHE A 262 -24.65 -2.87 -8.81
C PHE A 262 -23.43 -3.80 -8.91
N GLY A 263 -22.95 -4.35 -7.80
CA GLY A 263 -21.89 -5.35 -7.74
C GLY A 263 -20.46 -4.80 -7.71
N SER A 264 -20.23 -3.50 -7.96
CA SER A 264 -18.89 -2.90 -7.85
C SER A 264 -18.36 -2.94 -6.42
N ILE A 265 -17.06 -3.13 -6.23
CA ILE A 265 -16.43 -3.14 -4.91
C ILE A 265 -16.16 -1.73 -4.40
N VAL A 266 -16.41 -1.46 -3.12
CA VAL A 266 -16.07 -0.17 -2.53
C VAL A 266 -14.58 -0.13 -2.21
N VAL A 267 -13.87 0.86 -2.76
CA VAL A 267 -12.46 1.14 -2.44
C VAL A 267 -12.40 2.29 -1.43
N THR A 268 -11.83 2.03 -0.26
CA THR A 268 -11.66 3.04 0.79
C THR A 268 -10.41 3.86 0.56
N THR A 269 -10.43 5.14 0.97
CA THR A 269 -9.38 6.11 0.66
C THR A 269 -8.46 6.43 1.83
N GLY A 270 -8.63 5.78 2.99
CA GLY A 270 -7.82 6.04 4.17
C GLY A 270 -6.35 5.66 3.98
N ASN A 271 -5.44 6.54 4.40
CA ASN A 271 -3.99 6.35 4.27
C ASN A 271 -3.34 5.73 5.53
N LYS A 272 -2.06 5.34 5.45
CA LYS A 272 -1.34 4.68 6.56
C LYS A 272 -1.32 5.53 7.83
N SER A 273 -1.10 6.84 7.70
CA SER A 273 -1.04 7.79 8.81
C SER A 273 -2.38 7.87 9.55
N GLU A 274 -3.49 8.02 8.83
CA GLU A 274 -4.83 8.02 9.41
C GLU A 274 -5.13 6.70 10.13
N MET A 275 -4.82 5.56 9.50
CA MET A 275 -5.00 4.24 10.10
C MET A 275 -4.12 4.03 11.33
N ALA A 276 -2.89 4.55 11.32
CA ALA A 276 -1.94 4.44 12.43
C ALA A 276 -2.52 5.08 13.68
N VAL A 277 -2.89 6.36 13.63
CA VAL A 277 -3.40 7.09 14.79
C VAL A 277 -4.91 6.94 15.02
N GLY A 278 -5.59 6.17 14.15
CA GLY A 278 -7.03 5.95 14.20
C GLY A 278 -7.85 7.20 13.93
N TYR A 279 -7.34 8.09 13.09
CA TYR A 279 -8.04 9.26 12.56
C TYR A 279 -8.98 8.84 11.43
N CYS A 280 -9.92 7.96 11.80
CA CYS A 280 -10.84 7.27 10.92
C CYS A 280 -12.09 6.81 11.68
N THR A 281 -13.18 6.61 10.96
CA THR A 281 -14.48 6.21 11.51
C THR A 281 -14.77 4.76 11.15
N LEU A 282 -14.88 3.90 12.17
CA LEU A 282 -15.38 2.54 11.97
C LEU A 282 -16.77 2.57 11.34
N TYR A 283 -16.92 1.80 10.27
CA TYR A 283 -18.14 1.72 9.45
C TYR A 283 -18.50 3.03 8.72
N GLY A 284 -17.59 4.02 8.72
CA GLY A 284 -17.68 5.23 7.93
C GLY A 284 -16.69 5.19 6.77
N ASP A 285 -15.65 6.01 6.83
CA ASP A 285 -14.56 6.02 5.83
C ASP A 285 -13.82 4.66 5.71
N MET A 286 -13.91 3.80 6.72
CA MET A 286 -13.39 2.42 6.68
C MET A 286 -14.33 1.41 6.01
N ALA A 287 -15.57 1.81 5.65
CA ALA A 287 -16.54 0.91 5.04
C ALA A 287 -16.19 0.64 3.57
N GLY A 288 -15.57 -0.50 3.30
CA GLY A 288 -15.36 -0.98 1.95
C GLY A 288 -14.70 -2.35 1.89
N GLY A 289 -14.43 -2.80 0.66
CA GLY A 289 -13.87 -4.12 0.39
C GLY A 289 -12.37 -4.14 0.08
N PHE A 290 -11.77 -2.98 -0.20
CA PHE A 290 -10.34 -2.86 -0.46
C PHE A 290 -9.81 -1.48 -0.04
N ALA A 291 -8.73 -1.43 0.74
CA ALA A 291 -8.13 -0.22 1.28
C ALA A 291 -6.83 0.13 0.54
N LEU A 292 -6.96 0.74 -0.63
CA LEU A 292 -5.86 0.94 -1.57
C LEU A 292 -4.64 1.63 -0.95
N LEU A 293 -4.87 2.70 -0.18
CA LEU A 293 -3.81 3.54 0.39
C LEU A 293 -3.42 3.15 1.82
N LYS A 294 -3.89 2.00 2.32
CA LYS A 294 -3.75 1.59 3.74
C LYS A 294 -2.30 1.57 4.24
N ASP A 295 -1.34 1.32 3.35
CA ASP A 295 0.08 1.26 3.68
C ASP A 295 0.90 2.41 3.04
N VAL A 296 0.23 3.47 2.58
CA VAL A 296 0.84 4.68 2.00
C VAL A 296 0.80 5.82 3.03
N PRO A 297 1.94 6.31 3.55
CA PRO A 297 1.97 7.49 4.42
C PRO A 297 1.46 8.75 3.72
N LYS A 298 0.92 9.73 4.46
CA LYS A 298 0.35 10.96 3.87
C LYS A 298 1.37 11.73 3.06
N THR A 299 2.61 11.82 3.56
CA THR A 299 3.73 12.45 2.85
C THR A 299 3.97 11.80 1.49
N LEU A 300 3.84 10.47 1.39
CA LEU A 300 3.96 9.73 0.13
C LEU A 300 2.72 9.91 -0.77
N VAL A 301 1.50 10.06 -0.22
CA VAL A 301 0.31 10.42 -1.01
C VAL A 301 0.56 11.69 -1.83
N TYR A 302 1.10 12.75 -1.22
CA TYR A 302 1.42 13.98 -1.94
C TYR A 302 2.49 13.78 -3.03
N LYS A 303 3.53 12.99 -2.76
CA LYS A 303 4.57 12.66 -3.76
C LYS A 303 3.97 11.88 -4.93
N LEU A 304 3.10 10.91 -4.67
CA LEU A 304 2.42 10.11 -5.70
C LEU A 304 1.47 10.95 -6.55
N CYS A 305 0.75 11.91 -5.95
CA CYS A 305 -0.07 12.85 -6.73
C CYS A 305 0.78 13.68 -7.71
N ARG A 306 1.93 14.19 -7.25
CA ARG A 306 2.87 14.95 -8.10
C ARG A 306 3.46 14.08 -9.21
N TYR A 307 3.88 12.85 -8.86
CA TYR A 307 4.35 11.86 -9.83
C TYR A 307 3.29 11.56 -10.89
N ARG A 308 2.05 11.28 -10.48
CA ARG A 308 0.98 10.98 -11.44
C ARG A 308 0.69 12.17 -12.36
N ASN A 309 0.77 13.40 -11.84
CA ASN A 309 0.63 14.63 -12.63
C ASN A 309 1.80 14.91 -13.58
N SER A 310 3.01 14.39 -13.30
CA SER A 310 4.13 14.51 -14.25
C SER A 310 3.96 13.59 -15.47
N LEU A 311 3.17 12.51 -15.34
CA LEU A 311 2.80 11.65 -16.47
C LEU A 311 1.66 12.25 -17.30
N SER A 312 0.60 12.70 -16.62
CA SER A 312 -0.52 13.40 -17.24
C SER A 312 -1.25 14.23 -16.18
N LYS A 313 -1.58 15.49 -16.50
CA LYS A 313 -2.21 16.43 -15.57
C LYS A 313 -3.66 16.02 -15.30
N THR A 314 -3.90 15.36 -14.18
CA THR A 314 -5.18 14.75 -13.84
C THR A 314 -5.70 15.21 -12.49
N ILE A 315 -4.83 15.32 -11.49
CA ILE A 315 -5.18 15.77 -10.14
C ILE A 315 -5.03 17.29 -10.08
N LEU A 316 -6.08 18.00 -9.70
CA LEU A 316 -6.05 19.47 -9.67
C LEU A 316 -4.98 19.97 -8.69
N GLN A 317 -4.19 20.96 -9.11
CA GLN A 317 -3.10 21.47 -8.27
C GLN A 317 -3.60 21.99 -6.91
N ARG A 318 -4.80 22.58 -6.88
CA ARG A 318 -5.42 23.09 -5.66
C ARG A 318 -5.79 21.97 -4.66
N ILE A 319 -6.14 20.77 -5.12
CA ILE A 319 -6.33 19.58 -4.25
C ILE A 319 -5.01 19.22 -3.55
N ILE A 320 -3.88 19.36 -4.25
CA ILE A 320 -2.54 19.01 -3.72
C ILE A 320 -2.03 20.07 -2.74
N THR A 321 -2.34 21.35 -2.96
CA THR A 321 -1.82 22.45 -2.11
C THR A 321 -2.72 22.82 -0.94
N ARG A 322 -3.99 22.38 -0.94
CA ARG A 322 -4.94 22.68 0.13
C ARG A 322 -4.55 21.94 1.42
N PRO A 323 -4.72 22.57 2.60
CA PRO A 323 -4.61 21.86 3.86
C PRO A 323 -5.60 20.67 3.92
N PRO A 324 -5.16 19.52 4.45
CA PRO A 324 -6.01 18.34 4.56
C PRO A 324 -7.09 18.54 5.64
N SER A 325 -8.30 18.06 5.34
CA SER A 325 -9.48 18.17 6.20
C SER A 325 -10.52 17.11 5.85
N ALA A 326 -11.27 16.65 6.86
CA ALA A 326 -12.41 15.75 6.69
C ALA A 326 -13.76 16.49 6.49
N GLU A 327 -13.80 17.82 6.68
CA GLU A 327 -15.00 18.67 6.52
C GLU A 327 -16.25 18.13 7.24
N LEU A 328 -16.09 17.68 8.49
CA LEU A 328 -17.17 17.15 9.34
C LEU A 328 -17.73 18.20 10.30
N ARG A 329 -17.02 19.32 10.47
CA ARG A 329 -17.43 20.48 11.27
C ARG A 329 -16.84 21.78 10.67
N PRO A 330 -17.31 22.97 11.07
CA PRO A 330 -16.83 24.23 10.52
C PRO A 330 -15.33 24.44 10.73
N ASN A 331 -14.62 24.86 9.66
CA ASN A 331 -13.19 25.21 9.65
C ASN A 331 -12.23 24.11 10.16
N GLN A 332 -12.61 22.84 10.04
CA GLN A 332 -11.80 21.71 10.51
C GLN A 332 -10.48 21.57 9.74
N LEU A 333 -9.38 21.34 10.44
CA LEU A 333 -8.10 20.90 9.88
C LEU A 333 -7.59 19.64 10.60
N ASP A 334 -6.89 18.77 9.89
CA ASP A 334 -6.29 17.57 10.52
C ASP A 334 -5.29 17.94 11.62
N GLN A 335 -4.56 19.05 11.42
CA GLN A 335 -3.57 19.58 12.35
C GLN A 335 -4.17 20.08 13.67
N ASP A 336 -5.50 20.25 13.75
CA ASP A 336 -6.18 20.53 15.03
C ASP A 336 -5.98 19.37 16.03
N SER A 337 -5.79 18.15 15.52
CA SER A 337 -5.76 16.91 16.30
C SER A 337 -4.48 16.10 16.16
N LEU A 338 -3.59 16.44 15.23
CA LEU A 338 -2.38 15.69 14.89
C LEU A 338 -1.17 16.63 14.71
N PRO A 339 0.06 16.16 14.98
CA PRO A 339 1.25 16.89 14.55
C PRO A 339 1.32 16.96 13.01
N PRO A 340 2.14 17.86 12.42
CA PRO A 340 2.40 17.89 10.99
C PRO A 340 2.74 16.50 10.43
N TYR A 341 2.28 16.20 9.22
CA TYR A 341 2.39 14.86 8.64
C TYR A 341 3.84 14.40 8.47
N GLU A 342 4.79 15.31 8.23
CA GLU A 342 6.22 15.00 8.16
C GLU A 342 6.75 14.45 9.50
N ILE A 343 6.27 15.01 10.62
CA ILE A 343 6.62 14.55 11.97
C ILE A 343 5.87 13.25 12.29
N LEU A 344 4.57 13.21 11.97
CA LEU A 344 3.72 12.06 12.23
C LEU A 344 4.23 10.81 11.50
N ASP A 345 4.47 10.91 10.20
CA ASP A 345 4.91 9.80 9.36
C ASP A 345 6.30 9.31 9.77
N GLY A 346 7.21 10.22 10.12
CA GLY A 346 8.55 9.85 10.61
C GLY A 346 8.52 9.09 11.94
N ILE A 347 7.63 9.46 12.86
CA ILE A 347 7.43 8.71 14.12
C ILE A 347 6.75 7.36 13.83
N ILE A 348 5.79 7.30 12.90
CA ILE A 348 5.14 6.04 12.50
C ILE A 348 6.15 5.08 11.91
N GLU A 349 6.98 5.53 10.97
CA GLU A 349 8.02 4.71 10.34
C GLU A 349 8.96 4.12 11.40
N ALA A 350 9.54 4.96 12.25
CA ALA A 350 10.46 4.51 13.28
C ALA A 350 9.81 3.54 14.29
N TYR A 351 8.58 3.83 14.75
CA TYR A 351 7.90 3.01 15.76
C TYR A 351 7.29 1.73 15.21
N VAL A 352 6.74 1.77 14.00
CA VAL A 352 5.94 0.68 13.42
C VAL A 352 6.76 -0.17 12.47
N GLU A 353 7.59 0.43 11.64
CA GLU A 353 8.37 -0.28 10.63
C GLU A 353 9.71 -0.74 11.22
N ASP A 354 10.42 0.17 11.89
CA ASP A 354 11.78 -0.10 12.40
C ASP A 354 11.85 -0.64 13.84
N ASP A 355 10.70 -0.83 14.50
CA ASP A 355 10.57 -1.25 15.91
C ASP A 355 11.45 -0.43 16.89
N LYS A 356 11.66 0.86 16.62
CA LYS A 356 12.44 1.75 17.50
C LYS A 356 11.70 2.01 18.81
N SER A 357 12.44 2.06 19.91
CA SER A 357 11.87 2.45 21.20
C SER A 357 11.57 3.95 21.22
N ARG A 358 10.74 4.41 22.16
CA ARG A 358 10.47 5.85 22.33
C ARG A 358 11.73 6.67 22.58
N VAL A 359 12.69 6.10 23.30
CA VAL A 359 13.97 6.74 23.60
C VAL A 359 14.74 6.93 22.31
N ASP A 360 14.87 5.88 21.49
CA ASP A 360 15.55 5.96 20.21
C ASP A 360 14.89 6.99 19.28
N ILE A 361 13.55 7.06 19.25
CA ILE A 361 12.81 8.04 18.43
C ILE A 361 13.08 9.48 18.93
N ILE A 362 13.18 9.70 20.24
CA ILE A 362 13.54 11.02 20.78
C ILE A 362 15.00 11.36 20.43
N GLU A 363 15.91 10.39 20.48
CA GLU A 363 17.31 10.55 20.08
C GLU A 363 17.48 10.84 18.57
N MET A 364 16.51 10.42 17.73
CA MET A 364 16.40 10.83 16.32
C MET A 364 16.03 12.31 16.14
N GLY A 365 15.69 13.04 17.21
CA GLY A 365 15.39 14.47 17.20
C GLY A 365 13.90 14.83 17.24
N PHE A 366 13.00 13.84 17.39
CA PHE A 366 11.58 14.11 17.54
C PHE A 366 11.24 14.61 18.95
N GLN A 367 10.26 15.52 19.05
CA GLN A 367 9.86 16.09 20.34
C GLN A 367 9.20 15.02 21.24
N PRO A 368 9.60 14.91 22.53
CA PRO A 368 9.06 13.90 23.44
C PRO A 368 7.52 13.92 23.57
N THR A 369 6.91 15.10 23.45
CA THR A 369 5.45 15.28 23.49
C THR A 369 4.76 14.65 22.28
N ASP A 370 5.34 14.80 21.09
CA ASP A 370 4.79 14.23 19.85
C ASP A 370 4.97 12.71 19.82
N VAL A 371 6.16 12.22 20.18
CA VAL A 371 6.44 10.78 20.29
C VAL A 371 5.45 10.11 21.24
N SER A 372 5.28 10.67 22.45
CA SER A 372 4.36 10.12 23.45
C SER A 372 2.90 10.12 22.98
N ARG A 373 2.47 11.21 22.32
CA ARG A 373 1.12 11.35 21.78
C ARG A 373 0.85 10.34 20.65
N VAL A 374 1.74 10.29 19.66
CA VAL A 374 1.58 9.45 18.47
C VAL A 374 1.61 7.98 18.85
N VAL A 375 2.58 7.53 19.65
CA VAL A 375 2.66 6.13 20.10
C VAL A 375 1.39 5.73 20.87
N LYS A 376 0.91 6.58 21.77
CA LYS A 376 -0.34 6.32 22.52
C LYS A 376 -1.54 6.19 21.58
N LEU A 377 -1.63 7.02 20.55
CA LEU A 377 -2.69 6.94 19.53
C LEU A 377 -2.57 5.65 18.72
N ILE A 378 -1.36 5.26 18.32
CA ILE A 378 -1.12 4.01 17.61
C ILE A 378 -1.63 2.84 18.43
N ASP A 379 -1.18 2.69 19.67
CA ASP A 379 -1.53 1.52 20.49
C ASP A 379 -3.03 1.49 20.82
N ARG A 380 -3.64 2.63 21.16
CA ARG A 380 -5.08 2.72 21.49
C ARG A 380 -5.99 2.33 20.33
N ASN A 381 -5.57 2.56 19.09
CA ASN A 381 -6.41 2.35 17.91
C ASN A 381 -6.23 0.99 17.23
N GLU A 382 -5.59 0.02 17.91
CA GLU A 382 -5.44 -1.35 17.40
C GLU A 382 -6.79 -2.00 17.05
N TYR A 383 -7.84 -1.76 17.85
CA TYR A 383 -9.17 -2.31 17.59
C TYR A 383 -9.80 -1.82 16.27
N LYS A 384 -9.49 -0.59 15.83
CA LYS A 384 -9.96 -0.07 14.55
C LYS A 384 -9.24 -0.77 13.40
N ARG A 385 -7.90 -0.82 13.47
CA ARG A 385 -7.05 -1.43 12.42
C ARG A 385 -7.36 -2.90 12.18
N ARG A 386 -7.74 -3.64 13.22
CA ARG A 386 -8.16 -5.05 13.13
C ARG A 386 -9.43 -5.27 12.29
N GLN A 387 -10.21 -4.21 12.04
CA GLN A 387 -11.41 -4.22 11.20
C GLN A 387 -11.21 -3.47 9.88
N SER A 388 -9.99 -2.95 9.63
CA SER A 388 -9.67 -2.30 8.36
C SER A 388 -9.67 -3.32 7.22
N PRO A 389 -10.22 -2.99 6.03
CA PRO A 389 -10.17 -3.87 4.88
C PRO A 389 -8.75 -4.29 4.50
N VAL A 390 -8.64 -5.36 3.72
CA VAL A 390 -7.37 -5.72 3.07
C VAL A 390 -6.97 -4.61 2.09
N GLY A 391 -5.68 -4.37 1.92
CA GLY A 391 -5.14 -3.30 1.09
C GLY A 391 -3.70 -3.59 0.69
N VAL A 392 -3.19 -2.85 -0.29
CA VAL A 392 -1.83 -3.06 -0.80
C VAL A 392 -0.79 -2.70 0.25
N ARG A 393 0.14 -3.63 0.51
CA ARG A 393 1.30 -3.44 1.37
C ARG A 393 2.53 -3.05 0.54
N ILE A 394 3.17 -1.94 0.89
CA ILE A 394 4.36 -1.41 0.22
C ILE A 394 5.56 -1.25 1.16
N SER A 395 5.32 -1.27 2.47
CA SER A 395 6.35 -1.25 3.50
C SER A 395 6.88 -2.65 3.79
N HIS A 396 8.06 -2.71 4.39
CA HIS A 396 8.65 -3.98 4.83
C HIS A 396 7.92 -4.55 6.06
N LYS A 397 7.23 -3.69 6.84
CA LYS A 397 6.39 -4.06 7.98
C LYS A 397 5.15 -3.15 8.07
N GLY A 398 4.02 -3.68 7.64
CA GLY A 398 2.73 -2.97 7.64
C GLY A 398 1.83 -3.27 8.83
N PHE A 399 0.69 -2.58 8.91
CA PHE A 399 -0.38 -2.91 9.84
C PHE A 399 -1.19 -4.11 9.33
N GLY A 400 -0.89 -5.30 9.85
CA GLY A 400 -1.52 -6.54 9.39
C GLY A 400 -0.86 -7.79 9.99
N LYS A 401 -0.51 -8.76 9.13
CA LYS A 401 0.11 -10.01 9.58
C LYS A 401 1.52 -9.82 10.14
N ASP A 402 2.21 -8.76 9.71
CA ASP A 402 3.59 -8.43 10.09
C ASP A 402 3.68 -7.86 11.52
N ARG A 403 2.69 -7.08 11.95
CA ARG A 403 2.61 -6.49 13.30
C ARG A 403 1.38 -6.98 14.06
N ARG A 404 1.57 -7.91 14.99
CA ARG A 404 0.49 -8.55 15.78
C ARG A 404 0.49 -8.06 17.21
N TYR A 405 -0.27 -7.00 17.50
CA TYR A 405 -0.40 -6.44 18.84
C TYR A 405 -1.74 -6.79 19.50
N PRO A 406 -1.79 -6.96 20.82
CA PRO A 406 -3.05 -7.23 21.53
C PRO A 406 -3.96 -5.99 21.52
N ILE A 407 -5.28 -6.21 21.40
CA ILE A 407 -6.29 -5.16 21.62
C ILE A 407 -6.47 -4.92 23.12
N THR A 408 -6.68 -5.99 23.88
CA THR A 408 -6.92 -5.95 25.32
C THR A 408 -5.59 -5.84 26.06
N VAL A 409 -5.05 -4.64 26.11
CA VAL A 409 -3.83 -4.34 26.88
C VAL A 409 -3.96 -2.97 27.53
N LYS A 410 -3.66 -2.90 28.83
CA LYS A 410 -3.45 -1.64 29.52
C LYS A 410 -1.95 -1.37 29.50
N LEU A 411 -1.48 -0.73 28.44
CA LEU A 411 -0.11 -0.23 28.40
C LEU A 411 -0.06 1.02 29.29
N ASP A 412 0.51 0.87 30.48
CA ASP A 412 0.82 2.00 31.34
C ASP A 412 2.15 2.59 30.86
N PHE A 413 2.10 3.87 30.52
CA PHE A 413 3.19 4.60 29.90
C PHE A 413 3.79 5.63 30.87
N GLY A 414 3.42 5.56 32.15
CA GLY A 414 4.01 6.37 33.21
C GLY A 414 5.36 5.81 33.67
N LYS A 415 6.41 6.09 32.88
CA LYS A 415 7.79 6.34 33.32
C LYS A 415 8.66 6.75 32.14
#